data_AF-W7T130-F1
#
_entry.id   AF-W7T130-F1
#
_cell.length_a   1.000
_cell.length_b   1.000
_cell.length_c   1.000
_cell.angle_alpha   90.00
_cell.angle_beta   90.00
_cell.angle_gamma   90.00
#
_symmetry.space_group_name_H-M   'P 1'
#
loop_
_entity.id
_entity.type
_entity.pdbx_description
1 polymer ?
#
loop_
_entity_poly.entity_id
_entity_poly.type
_entity_poly.pdbx_seq_one_letter_code
_entity_poly.pdbx_strand_id
1 'polypeptide(L)'
;MLSGTIRMMTALMNALLLGFGLDLGHRMAFWENTSSWVSTEHCQPVSAWAKIPLFLSTITCFNILMKGAPAQWLGMLCVAAISFLTINLAPTLHNMSSSSSTVLAAFFVGVAGNLYAYATNSPALIPILSGIFLIVPGGMSVKGVKAWINNDLNGGLAFGSGIVMIAVSISIGLFASSVLMYKPRMKISNAVFF
;
A
#
# COMPACT_ATOMS: atom_id res chain seq x y z
N MET A 1 -23.14 -12.21 15.08
CA MET A 1 -22.48 -11.01 15.64
C MET A 1 -21.21 -11.32 16.44
N LEU A 2 -21.14 -12.43 17.18
CA LEU A 2 -19.95 -12.80 17.97
C LEU A 2 -18.65 -12.96 17.15
N SER A 3 -18.69 -13.48 15.93
CA SER A 3 -17.47 -13.70 15.11
C SER A 3 -16.83 -12.40 14.58
N GLY A 4 -17.65 -11.42 14.18
CA GLY A 4 -17.16 -10.17 13.60
C GLY A 4 -16.44 -9.29 14.63
N THR A 5 -17.01 -9.15 15.83
CA THR A 5 -16.39 -8.37 16.90
C THR A 5 -15.09 -8.99 17.38
N ILE A 6 -15.01 -10.33 17.49
CA ILE A 6 -13.77 -11.01 17.88
C ILE A 6 -12.65 -10.74 16.85
N ARG A 7 -12.94 -10.81 15.54
CA ARG A 7 -11.96 -10.51 14.48
C ARG A 7 -11.49 -9.05 14.51
N MET A 8 -12.40 -8.11 14.78
CA MET A 8 -12.04 -6.70 14.93
C MET A 8 -11.19 -6.45 16.18
N MET A 9 -11.55 -7.07 17.31
CA MET A 9 -10.80 -6.93 18.55
C MET A 9 -9.40 -7.55 18.46
N THR A 10 -9.26 -8.73 17.83
CA THR A 10 -7.93 -9.33 17.61
C THR A 10 -7.07 -8.51 16.65
N ALA A 11 -7.65 -7.90 15.61
CA ALA A 11 -6.94 -6.97 14.74
C ALA A 11 -6.47 -5.72 15.49
N LEU A 12 -7.32 -5.12 16.34
CA LEU A 12 -6.95 -3.98 17.19
C LEU A 12 -5.83 -4.34 18.17
N MET A 13 -5.94 -5.47 18.85
CA MET A 13 -4.91 -5.94 19.79
C MET A 13 -3.57 -6.17 19.07
N ASN A 14 -3.58 -6.82 17.90
CA ASN A 14 -2.39 -7.03 17.11
C ASN A 14 -1.78 -5.71 16.60
N ALA A 15 -2.60 -4.74 16.19
CA ALA A 15 -2.13 -3.42 15.78
C ALA A 15 -1.45 -2.67 16.94
N LEU A 16 -2.02 -2.73 18.15
CA LEU A 16 -1.43 -2.14 19.36
C LEU A 16 -0.11 -2.83 19.73
N LEU A 17 -0.06 -4.16 19.67
CA LEU A 17 1.16 -4.94 19.91
C LEU A 17 2.27 -4.57 18.93
N LEU A 18 1.95 -4.42 17.64
CA LEU A 18 2.90 -3.97 16.62
C LEU A 18 3.36 -2.52 16.86
N GLY A 19 2.44 -1.62 17.20
CA GLY A 19 2.76 -0.22 17.50
C GLY A 19 3.70 -0.08 18.71
N PHE A 20 3.38 -0.76 19.81
CA PHE A 20 4.23 -0.77 21.00
C PHE A 20 5.56 -1.49 20.75
N GLY A 21 5.55 -2.60 20.01
CA GLY A 21 6.75 -3.33 19.62
C GLY A 21 7.71 -2.50 18.75
N LEU A 22 7.18 -1.62 17.88
CA LEU A 22 7.99 -0.69 17.11
C LEU A 22 8.65 0.38 17.98
N ASP A 23 7.93 0.97 18.93
CA ASP A 23 8.49 1.97 19.86
C ASP A 23 9.56 1.37 20.77
N LEU A 24 9.23 0.23 21.39
CA LEU A 24 10.12 -0.49 22.28
C LEU A 24 11.33 -1.04 21.51
N GLY A 25 11.14 -1.58 20.31
CA GLY A 25 12.23 -2.03 19.44
C GLY A 25 13.16 -0.90 19.01
N HIS A 26 12.64 0.29 18.73
CA HIS A 26 13.47 1.46 18.44
C HIS A 26 14.38 1.82 19.61
N ARG A 27 13.89 1.73 20.85
CA ARG A 27 14.68 2.02 22.07
C ARG A 27 15.73 0.96 22.37
N MET A 28 15.52 -0.28 21.93
CA MET A 28 16.44 -1.40 22.14
C MET A 28 17.57 -1.48 21.12
N ALA A 29 17.32 -1.01 19.88
CA ALA A 29 18.25 -1.16 18.78
C ALA A 29 19.51 -0.28 18.88
N PHE A 30 19.57 0.66 19.82
CA PHE A 30 20.73 1.53 20.00
C PHE A 30 21.33 1.35 21.40
N TRP A 31 22.42 0.60 21.50
CA TRP A 31 23.46 0.81 22.53
C TRP A 31 24.25 2.09 22.22
N GLU A 32 23.57 3.15 21.82
CA GLU A 32 24.17 4.42 21.46
C GLU A 32 23.36 5.50 22.16
N ASN A 33 24.04 6.29 22.98
CA ASN A 33 23.46 7.19 23.99
C ASN A 33 22.76 8.43 23.38
N THR A 34 22.41 8.38 22.09
CA THR A 34 21.73 9.44 21.37
C THR A 34 20.37 8.93 20.90
N SER A 35 19.34 9.33 21.64
CA SER A 35 17.92 9.10 21.34
C SER A 35 17.43 9.93 20.15
N SER A 36 18.23 10.03 19.10
CA SER A 36 17.88 10.75 17.89
C SER A 36 17.65 9.75 16.77
N TRP A 37 16.38 9.49 16.48
CA TRP A 37 15.95 8.89 15.22
C TRP A 37 16.67 9.58 14.06
N VAL A 38 17.42 8.82 13.24
CA VAL A 38 18.17 9.29 12.08
C VAL A 38 17.45 10.46 11.39
N SER A 39 18.04 11.64 11.48
CA SER A 39 17.59 12.85 10.80
C SER A 39 17.82 12.63 9.30
N THR A 40 16.72 12.60 8.52
CA THR A 40 16.77 12.48 7.05
C THR A 40 17.27 13.75 6.35
N GLU A 41 17.86 14.68 7.10
CA GLU A 41 18.36 15.97 6.60
C GLU A 41 19.56 15.80 5.65
N HIS A 42 20.21 14.63 5.65
CA HIS A 42 21.31 14.28 4.74
C HIS A 42 21.00 13.06 3.86
N CYS A 43 19.79 12.97 3.29
CA CYS A 43 19.50 11.95 2.28
C CYS A 43 19.78 12.49 0.87
N GLN A 44 20.86 12.01 0.25
CA GLN A 44 21.09 12.18 -1.19
C GLN A 44 19.93 11.54 -1.97
N PRO A 45 19.42 12.19 -3.04
CA PRO A 45 18.34 11.63 -3.84
C PRO A 45 18.79 10.31 -4.48
N VAL A 46 18.03 9.24 -4.22
CA VAL A 46 18.31 7.91 -4.77
C VAL A 46 18.19 7.94 -6.29
N SER A 47 19.23 7.46 -6.98
CA SER A 47 19.27 7.41 -8.44
C SER A 47 18.12 6.59 -9.00
N ALA A 48 17.59 6.97 -10.18
CA ALA A 48 16.48 6.26 -10.80
C ALA A 48 16.77 4.77 -11.03
N TRP A 49 18.01 4.44 -11.37
CA TRP A 49 18.48 3.07 -11.56
C TRP A 49 18.49 2.24 -10.27
N ALA A 50 18.81 2.86 -9.13
CA ALA A 50 18.76 2.18 -7.83
C ALA A 50 17.33 1.90 -7.34
N LYS A 51 16.32 2.60 -7.88
CA LYS A 51 14.90 2.34 -7.55
C LYS A 51 14.39 1.03 -8.15
N ILE A 52 14.93 0.61 -9.30
CA ILE A 52 14.50 -0.61 -10.01
C ILE A 52 14.76 -1.89 -9.19
N PRO A 53 15.97 -2.18 -8.68
CA PRO A 53 16.20 -3.38 -7.88
C PRO A 53 15.41 -3.35 -6.56
N LEU A 54 15.22 -2.15 -5.98
CA LEU A 54 14.43 -1.95 -4.77
C LEU A 54 12.96 -2.31 -5.01
N PHE A 55 12.40 -1.87 -6.15
CA PHE A 55 11.07 -2.26 -6.59
C PHE A 55 10.94 -3.78 -6.76
N LEU A 56 11.88 -4.45 -7.45
CA LEU A 56 11.88 -5.90 -7.61
C LEU A 56 11.96 -6.66 -6.27
N SER A 57 12.72 -6.15 -5.29
CA SER A 57 12.77 -6.75 -3.96
C SER A 57 11.43 -6.62 -3.24
N THR A 58 10.80 -5.45 -3.28
CA THR A 58 9.51 -5.24 -2.57
C THR A 58 8.39 -6.09 -3.15
N ILE A 59 8.31 -6.21 -4.48
CA ILE A 59 7.26 -7.00 -5.13
C ILE A 59 7.43 -8.49 -4.87
N THR A 60 8.66 -9.00 -4.82
CA THR A 60 8.90 -10.41 -4.47
C THR A 60 8.48 -10.70 -3.04
N CYS A 61 8.78 -9.81 -2.09
CA CYS A 61 8.27 -9.92 -0.71
C CYS A 61 6.74 -9.94 -0.65
N PHE A 62 6.05 -9.05 -1.38
CA PHE A 62 4.58 -9.03 -1.39
C PHE A 62 3.97 -10.25 -2.07
N ASN A 63 4.58 -10.76 -3.15
CA ASN A 63 4.13 -11.99 -3.79
C ASN A 63 4.23 -13.20 -2.86
N ILE A 64 5.30 -13.29 -2.06
CA ILE A 64 5.48 -14.32 -1.03
C ILE A 64 4.44 -14.14 0.08
N LEU A 65 4.23 -12.92 0.56
CA LEU A 65 3.25 -12.60 1.62
C LEU A 65 1.83 -13.00 1.22
N MET A 66 1.44 -12.75 -0.03
CA MET A 66 0.13 -13.11 -0.57
C MET A 66 -0.01 -14.60 -0.91
N LYS A 67 1.05 -15.41 -0.75
CA LYS A 67 1.10 -16.84 -1.12
C LYS A 67 0.61 -17.09 -2.56
N GLY A 68 0.94 -16.18 -3.48
CA GLY A 68 0.53 -16.30 -4.89
C GLY A 68 1.23 -17.49 -5.56
N ALA A 69 0.50 -18.27 -6.36
CA ALA A 69 1.10 -19.33 -7.16
C ALA A 69 2.17 -18.72 -8.09
N PRO A 70 3.33 -19.37 -8.30
CA PRO A 70 4.42 -18.79 -9.08
C PRO A 70 4.02 -18.45 -10.53
N ALA A 71 3.04 -19.16 -11.09
CA ALA A 71 2.47 -18.84 -12.40
C ALA A 71 1.74 -17.48 -12.46
N GLN A 72 1.24 -16.98 -11.32
CA GLN A 72 0.53 -15.70 -11.21
C GLN A 72 1.47 -14.52 -10.88
N TRP A 73 2.75 -14.79 -10.57
CA TRP A 73 3.72 -13.76 -10.19
C TRP A 73 3.95 -12.74 -11.29
N LEU A 74 3.93 -13.17 -12.56
CA LEU A 74 4.10 -12.26 -13.69
C LEU A 74 2.94 -11.25 -13.75
N GLY A 75 1.71 -11.71 -13.51
CA GLY A 75 0.54 -10.83 -13.46
C GLY A 75 0.60 -9.82 -12.32
N MET A 76 0.99 -10.28 -11.13
CA MET A 76 1.17 -9.40 -9.96
C MET A 76 2.29 -8.37 -10.20
N LEU A 77 3.39 -8.77 -10.85
CA LEU A 77 4.50 -7.89 -11.20
C LEU A 77 4.05 -6.82 -12.21
N CYS A 78 3.28 -7.19 -13.24
CA CYS A 78 2.76 -6.23 -14.20
C CYS A 78 1.86 -5.17 -13.54
N VAL A 79 0.93 -5.58 -12.68
CA VAL A 79 0.03 -4.64 -11.99
C VAL A 79 0.81 -3.74 -11.02
N ALA A 80 1.79 -4.28 -10.29
CA ALA A 80 2.66 -3.48 -9.44
C ALA A 80 3.56 -2.53 -10.24
N ALA A 81 4.02 -2.93 -11.43
CA ALA A 81 4.82 -2.06 -12.29
C ALA A 81 3.98 -0.88 -12.80
N ILE A 82 2.72 -1.13 -13.18
CA ILE A 82 1.77 -0.07 -13.54
C ILE A 82 1.54 0.89 -12.36
N SER A 83 1.37 0.35 -11.15
CA SER A 83 1.29 1.15 -9.93
C SER A 83 2.53 2.05 -9.73
N PHE A 84 3.73 1.47 -9.85
CA PHE A 84 4.98 2.20 -9.68
C PHE A 84 5.17 3.30 -10.73
N LEU A 85 4.87 3.00 -11.99
CA LEU A 85 4.99 3.97 -13.07
C LEU A 85 3.98 5.11 -12.90
N THR A 86 2.72 4.80 -12.63
CA THR A 86 1.66 5.81 -12.50
C THR A 86 1.90 6.75 -11.32
N ILE A 87 2.32 6.24 -10.16
CA ILE A 87 2.58 7.09 -8.99
C ILE A 87 3.82 7.99 -9.16
N ASN A 88 4.84 7.55 -9.92
CA ASN A 88 6.05 8.35 -10.16
C ASN A 88 5.88 9.33 -11.34
N LEU A 89 5.03 9.00 -12.32
CA LEU A 89 4.85 9.79 -13.54
C LEU A 89 3.71 10.82 -13.43
N ALA A 90 2.67 10.56 -12.64
CA ALA A 90 1.56 11.50 -12.45
C ALA A 90 2.00 12.88 -11.92
N PRO A 91 2.93 12.98 -10.94
CA PRO A 91 3.41 14.27 -10.45
C PRO A 91 4.23 15.03 -11.50
N THR A 92 5.00 14.33 -12.34
CA THR A 92 5.91 14.96 -13.31
C THR A 92 5.20 15.47 -14.55
N LEU A 93 4.10 14.85 -14.96
CA LEU A 93 3.36 15.25 -16.16
C LEU A 93 2.39 16.42 -15.91
N HIS A 94 1.68 16.43 -14.78
CA HIS A 94 0.57 17.36 -14.56
C HIS A 94 0.68 18.20 -13.26
N ASN A 95 1.82 18.19 -12.54
CA ASN A 95 1.96 18.84 -11.22
C ASN A 95 0.80 18.48 -10.26
N MET A 96 0.35 17.22 -10.33
CA MET A 96 -0.76 16.72 -9.53
C MET A 96 -0.39 16.63 -8.05
N SER A 97 -1.35 16.98 -7.17
CA SER A 97 -1.20 16.75 -5.73
C SER A 97 -1.04 15.24 -5.44
N SER A 98 -0.39 14.90 -4.34
CA SER A 98 -0.16 13.50 -3.94
C SER A 98 -1.46 12.68 -3.95
N SER A 99 -2.54 13.24 -3.38
CA SER A 99 -3.87 12.60 -3.36
C SER A 99 -4.42 12.34 -4.76
N SER A 100 -4.39 13.32 -5.67
CA SER A 100 -4.89 13.13 -7.03
C SER A 100 -4.07 12.08 -7.83
N SER A 101 -2.75 12.04 -7.61
CA SER A 101 -1.88 11.02 -8.19
C SER A 101 -2.23 9.61 -7.69
N THR A 102 -2.60 9.48 -6.40
CA THR A 102 -3.04 8.19 -5.84
C THR A 102 -4.39 7.72 -6.38
N VAL A 103 -5.34 8.63 -6.68
CA VAL A 103 -6.61 8.27 -7.34
C VAL A 103 -6.33 7.65 -8.71
N LEU A 104 -5.48 8.32 -9.50
CA LEU A 104 -5.14 7.88 -10.85
C LEU A 104 -4.39 6.54 -10.84
N ALA A 105 -3.42 6.39 -9.93
CA ALA A 105 -2.70 5.13 -9.77
C ALA A 105 -3.64 3.98 -9.36
N ALA A 106 -4.52 4.21 -8.38
CA ALA A 106 -5.51 3.21 -7.95
C ALA A 106 -6.49 2.82 -9.07
N PHE A 107 -6.88 3.79 -9.90
CA PHE A 107 -7.71 3.55 -11.07
C PHE A 107 -7.02 2.61 -12.09
N PHE A 108 -5.77 2.91 -12.47
CA PHE A 108 -5.00 2.06 -13.39
C PHE A 108 -4.70 0.68 -12.83
N VAL A 109 -4.42 0.57 -11.52
CA VAL A 109 -4.24 -0.72 -10.83
C VAL A 109 -5.51 -1.56 -10.91
N GLY A 110 -6.68 -0.96 -10.66
CA GLY A 110 -7.97 -1.64 -10.77
C GLY A 110 -8.28 -2.10 -12.20
N VAL A 111 -8.04 -1.24 -13.19
CA VAL A 111 -8.20 -1.56 -14.62
C VAL A 111 -7.27 -2.71 -15.02
N ALA A 112 -5.98 -2.63 -14.66
CA ALA A 112 -4.99 -3.65 -15.01
C ALA A 112 -5.26 -4.99 -14.34
N GLY A 113 -5.64 -4.99 -13.06
CA GLY A 113 -5.97 -6.21 -12.33
C GLY A 113 -7.22 -6.91 -12.87
N ASN A 114 -8.25 -6.15 -13.26
CA ASN A 114 -9.44 -6.69 -13.89
C ASN A 114 -9.16 -7.19 -15.32
N LEU A 115 -8.30 -6.50 -16.08
CA LEU A 115 -7.87 -6.97 -17.41
C LEU A 115 -7.06 -8.27 -17.31
N TYR A 116 -6.20 -8.39 -16.31
CA TYR A 116 -5.46 -9.63 -16.05
C TYR A 116 -6.40 -10.79 -15.76
N ALA A 117 -7.42 -10.58 -14.93
CA ALA A 117 -8.43 -11.59 -14.64
C ALA A 117 -9.22 -12.02 -15.87
N TYR A 118 -9.46 -11.10 -16.81
CA TYR A 118 -10.07 -11.43 -18.10
C TYR A 118 -9.18 -12.37 -18.93
N ALA A 119 -7.87 -12.14 -18.97
CA ALA A 119 -6.94 -12.94 -19.77
C ALA A 119 -6.64 -14.32 -19.16
N THR A 120 -6.57 -14.41 -17.83
CA THR A 120 -6.10 -15.63 -17.13
C THR A 120 -7.20 -16.42 -16.42
N ASN A 121 -8.46 -15.98 -16.47
CA ASN A 121 -9.60 -16.56 -15.72
C ASN A 121 -9.30 -16.76 -14.22
N SER A 122 -8.34 -16.02 -13.68
CA SER A 122 -7.91 -16.06 -12.29
C SER A 122 -8.56 -14.92 -11.51
N PRO A 123 -8.73 -15.05 -10.18
CA PRO A 123 -9.35 -14.01 -9.37
C PRO A 123 -8.55 -12.69 -9.44
N ALA A 124 -9.22 -11.59 -9.80
CA ALA A 124 -8.63 -10.24 -9.93
C ALA A 124 -8.09 -9.68 -8.60
N LEU A 125 -8.58 -10.19 -7.47
CA LEU A 125 -8.30 -9.65 -6.14
C LEU A 125 -6.81 -9.72 -5.78
N ILE A 126 -6.13 -10.82 -6.10
CA ILE A 126 -4.72 -11.04 -5.75
C ILE A 126 -3.79 -10.00 -6.44
N PRO A 127 -3.84 -9.81 -7.77
CA PRO A 127 -3.00 -8.82 -8.44
C PRO A 127 -3.38 -7.37 -8.08
N ILE A 128 -4.67 -7.08 -7.85
CA ILE A 128 -5.11 -5.75 -7.38
C ILE A 128 -4.51 -5.44 -6.00
N LEU A 129 -4.58 -6.38 -5.05
CA LEU A 129 -4.00 -6.21 -3.71
C LEU A 129 -2.49 -5.91 -3.77
N SER A 130 -1.76 -6.63 -4.63
CA SER A 130 -0.32 -6.42 -4.82
C SER A 130 -0.01 -5.00 -5.29
N GLY A 131 -0.77 -4.47 -6.26
CA GLY A 131 -0.64 -3.09 -6.70
C GLY A 131 -0.98 -2.07 -5.62
N ILE A 132 -2.06 -2.31 -4.86
CA ILE A 132 -2.49 -1.41 -3.78
C ILE A 132 -1.42 -1.32 -2.68
N PHE A 133 -0.80 -2.43 -2.28
CA PHE A 133 0.27 -2.43 -1.26
C PHE A 133 1.43 -1.49 -1.59
N LEU A 134 1.68 -1.24 -2.88
CA LEU A 134 2.73 -0.34 -3.33
C LEU A 134 2.35 1.15 -3.21
N ILE A 135 1.07 1.48 -3.40
CA ILE A 135 0.56 2.86 -3.32
C ILE A 135 0.32 3.27 -1.87
N VAL A 136 -0.02 2.31 -1.01
CA VAL A 136 -0.33 2.58 0.40
C VAL A 136 0.91 3.18 1.10
N PRO A 137 0.77 4.34 1.75
CA PRO A 137 1.88 5.07 2.34
C PRO A 137 2.29 4.46 3.71
N GLY A 138 2.69 3.18 3.73
CA GLY A 138 3.00 2.46 4.96
C GLY A 138 4.14 3.08 5.77
N GLY A 139 5.19 3.55 5.09
CA GLY A 139 6.31 4.25 5.74
C GLY A 139 5.96 5.65 6.26
N MET A 140 5.01 6.35 5.64
CA MET A 140 4.55 7.65 6.14
C MET A 140 3.72 7.49 7.42
N SER A 141 2.96 6.40 7.55
CA SER A 141 2.23 6.09 8.78
C SER A 141 3.16 5.99 9.99
N VAL A 142 4.31 5.32 9.85
CA VAL A 142 5.30 5.22 10.94
C VAL A 142 5.88 6.59 11.28
N LYS A 143 6.15 7.44 10.27
CA LYS A 143 6.62 8.82 10.49
C LYS A 143 5.58 9.69 11.21
N GLY A 144 4.30 9.52 10.88
CA GLY A 144 3.20 10.22 11.56
C GLY A 144 3.10 9.84 13.04
N VAL A 145 3.16 8.54 13.35
CA VAL A 145 3.18 8.05 14.74
C VAL A 145 4.41 8.56 15.48
N LYS A 146 5.59 8.56 14.84
CA LYS A 146 6.81 9.14 15.41
C LYS A 146 6.64 10.62 15.76
N ALA A 147 6.03 11.43 14.90
CA ALA A 147 5.81 12.85 15.17
C ALA A 147 4.91 13.05 16.40
N TRP A 148 3.85 12.27 16.54
CA TRP A 148 2.99 12.27 17.73
C TRP A 148 3.72 11.88 19.01
N ILE A 149 4.56 10.83 18.98
CA ILE A 149 5.33 10.41 20.15
C ILE A 149 6.34 11.49 20.57
N ASN A 150 6.88 12.26 19.63
CA ASN A 150 7.87 13.31 19.88
C ASN A 150 7.26 14.71 20.16
N ASN A 151 5.99 14.79 20.57
CA ASN A 151 5.26 16.04 20.87
C ASN A 151 5.09 17.02 19.68
N ASP A 152 5.31 16.59 18.43
CA ASP A 152 4.97 17.38 17.25
C ASP A 152 3.55 17.02 16.76
N LEU A 153 2.57 17.62 17.44
CA LEU A 153 1.14 17.45 17.15
C LEU A 153 0.79 17.93 15.74
N ASN A 154 1.35 19.08 15.32
CA ASN A 154 1.02 19.69 14.03
C ASN A 154 1.56 18.87 12.86
N GLY A 155 2.82 18.43 12.94
CA GLY A 155 3.41 17.54 11.95
C GLY A 155 2.69 16.20 11.88
N GLY A 156 2.39 15.58 13.02
CA GLY A 156 1.68 14.30 13.04
C GLY A 156 0.22 14.38 12.57
N LEU A 157 -0.50 15.47 12.86
CA LEU A 157 -1.85 15.72 12.31
C LEU A 157 -1.82 15.92 10.79
N ALA A 158 -0.81 16.62 10.27
CA ALA A 158 -0.62 16.79 8.83
C ALA A 158 -0.37 15.44 8.13
N PHE A 159 0.48 14.57 8.70
CA PHE A 159 0.68 13.21 8.18
C PHE A 159 -0.57 12.35 8.31
N GLY A 160 -1.25 12.39 9.46
CA GLY A 160 -2.47 11.64 9.72
C GLY A 160 -3.59 11.98 8.73
N SER A 161 -3.84 13.27 8.51
CA SER A 161 -4.82 13.75 7.53
C SER A 161 -4.44 13.35 6.09
N GLY A 162 -3.15 13.37 5.74
CA GLY A 162 -2.66 12.90 4.44
C GLY A 162 -2.95 11.42 4.19
N ILE A 163 -2.74 10.56 5.19
CA ILE A 163 -3.01 9.11 5.09
C ILE A 163 -4.50 8.84 4.89
N VAL A 164 -5.37 9.57 5.62
CA VAL A 164 -6.83 9.47 5.45
C VAL A 164 -7.24 9.89 4.03
N MET A 165 -6.70 10.99 3.51
CA MET A 165 -6.99 11.43 2.14
C MET A 165 -6.52 10.41 1.09
N ILE A 166 -5.35 9.80 1.27
CA ILE A 166 -4.86 8.75 0.36
C ILE A 166 -5.76 7.51 0.42
N ALA A 167 -6.23 7.11 1.61
CA ALA A 167 -7.17 6.00 1.74
C ALA A 167 -8.48 6.26 0.98
N VAL A 168 -9.07 7.45 1.15
CA VAL A 168 -10.26 7.86 0.39
C VAL A 168 -9.98 7.89 -1.11
N SER A 169 -8.81 8.38 -1.51
CA SER A 169 -8.39 8.45 -2.92
C SER A 169 -8.30 7.06 -3.57
N ILE A 170 -7.74 6.08 -2.86
CA ILE A 170 -7.66 4.69 -3.32
C ILE A 170 -9.08 4.11 -3.48
N SER A 171 -9.99 4.35 -2.52
CA SER A 171 -11.38 3.90 -2.62
C SER A 171 -12.09 4.47 -3.84
N ILE A 172 -11.95 5.77 -4.11
CA ILE A 172 -12.54 6.44 -5.28
C ILE A 172 -11.98 5.87 -6.59
N GLY A 173 -10.64 5.75 -6.70
CA GLY A 173 -10.00 5.23 -7.90
C GLY A 173 -10.38 3.78 -8.20
N LEU A 174 -10.43 2.94 -7.18
CA LEU A 174 -10.80 1.53 -7.33
C LEU A 174 -12.29 1.37 -7.67
N PHE A 175 -13.17 2.16 -7.05
CA PHE A 175 -14.59 2.19 -7.38
C PHE A 175 -14.85 2.66 -8.81
N ALA A 176 -14.15 3.71 -9.27
CA ALA A 176 -14.25 4.15 -10.66
C ALA A 176 -13.81 3.04 -11.64
N SER A 177 -12.76 2.29 -11.29
CA SER A 177 -12.28 1.17 -12.12
C SER A 177 -13.31 0.03 -12.20
N SER A 178 -14.01 -0.27 -11.11
CA SER A 178 -14.98 -1.36 -11.07
C SER A 178 -16.26 -1.02 -11.83
N VAL A 179 -16.66 0.25 -11.84
CA VAL A 179 -17.77 0.74 -12.68
C VAL A 179 -17.41 0.66 -14.16
N LEU A 180 -16.20 1.08 -14.55
CA LEU A 180 -15.77 1.03 -15.95
C LEU A 180 -15.59 -0.41 -16.46
N MET A 181 -15.09 -1.30 -15.62
CA MET A 181 -14.99 -2.73 -15.92
C MET A 181 -16.24 -3.52 -15.52
N TYR A 182 -17.41 -2.87 -15.50
CA TYR A 182 -18.67 -3.57 -15.26
C TYR A 182 -18.97 -4.53 -16.41
N LYS A 183 -18.59 -5.79 -16.23
CA LYS A 183 -18.92 -6.90 -17.12
C LYS A 183 -20.16 -7.62 -16.56
N PRO A 184 -21.31 -7.63 -17.24
CA PRO A 184 -22.41 -8.50 -16.86
C PRO A 184 -22.09 -9.90 -17.41
N ARG A 185 -21.55 -10.82 -16.60
CA ARG A 185 -21.63 -12.26 -16.94
C ARG A 185 -21.48 -13.22 -15.75
N MET A 186 -22.66 -13.65 -15.29
CA MET A 186 -23.14 -15.01 -15.03
C MET A 186 -22.24 -16.10 -14.39
N LYS A 187 -22.91 -16.80 -13.48
CA LYS A 187 -22.59 -18.03 -12.72
C LYS A 187 -21.53 -17.89 -11.64
N ILE A 188 -22.05 -17.44 -10.49
CA ILE A 188 -21.65 -17.91 -9.17
C ILE A 188 -21.53 -19.44 -9.24
N SER A 189 -20.30 -19.92 -9.28
CA SER A 189 -19.95 -21.25 -8.81
C SER A 189 -18.87 -21.07 -7.76
N ASN A 190 -19.33 -20.96 -6.52
CA ASN A 190 -18.60 -21.23 -5.29
C ASN A 190 -17.19 -20.62 -5.19
N ALA A 191 -17.13 -19.35 -4.79
CA ALA A 191 -15.99 -18.86 -4.01
C ALA A 191 -16.53 -18.33 -2.69
N VAL A 192 -16.46 -19.21 -1.69
CA VAL A 192 -16.79 -18.94 -0.30
C VAL A 192 -15.84 -17.85 0.20
N PHE A 193 -16.38 -16.69 0.55
CA PHE A 193 -15.68 -15.72 1.39
C PHE A 193 -15.74 -16.24 2.84
N PHE A 194 -14.60 -16.62 3.41
CA PHE A 194 -14.42 -16.87 4.84
C PHE A 194 -13.71 -15.70 5.52
#